data_AF-A0A956M9P5-F1
#
_entry.id   AF-A0A956M9P5-F1
#
_cell.length_a   1.000
_cell.length_b   1.000
_cell.length_c   1.000
_cell.angle_alpha   90.00
_cell.angle_beta   90.00
_cell.angle_gamma   90.00
#
_symmetry.space_group_name_H-M   'P 1'
#
loop_
_entity.id
_entity.type
_entity.pdbx_description
1 polymer ?
#
loop_
_entity_poly.entity_id
_entity_poly.type
_entity_poly.pdbx_seq_one_letter_code
_entity_poly.pdbx_strand_id
1 'polypeptide(L)'
;MVAVKKILLMTLLIGLTLISLMAGFNFYQTLFGLSTAIICSIVFESLRLGCLWGIALPGWSSKGVALPLYVIVAGSCSFAAITQFHAEIIEQYARERKPYEQEITRRIAEIKKAYAKQVNVKIADLENRINICDRKLALNPKSGYWNNRLDQLKDQYAIAIAVRDSFLLDIPVEKVDQWIDAQAANLGLDFQSFSIESQNSISITTAIQELWGLSTVDAKKIVSVIIVTTTEAGIVMLSIVLAHGFISVKSQQPHQSQHAEIPIEITQELITKFNHDEMNQFIQRCQTSIRENGRLPYARELGKKQRLVRQHFIDQNMDLNELVKNDEQ
;
A
#
# COMPACT_ATOMS: atom_id res chain seq x y z
N MET A 1 33.55 -1.50 3.29
CA MET A 1 32.59 -1.07 2.23
C MET A 1 31.33 -1.95 2.13
N VAL A 2 31.44 -3.28 2.24
CA VAL A 2 30.29 -4.21 2.16
C VAL A 2 29.30 -4.03 3.32
N ALA A 3 29.78 -3.81 4.55
CA ALA A 3 28.92 -3.61 5.72
C ALA A 3 28.06 -2.33 5.62
N VAL A 4 28.64 -1.22 5.15
CA VAL A 4 27.92 0.06 4.97
C VAL A 4 26.80 -0.06 3.94
N LYS A 5 27.04 -0.78 2.84
CA LYS A 5 26.01 -1.05 1.82
C LYS A 5 24.86 -1.90 2.36
N LYS A 6 25.16 -2.90 3.21
CA LYS A 6 24.13 -3.75 3.85
C LYS A 6 23.28 -2.96 4.85
N ILE A 7 23.90 -2.09 5.64
CA ILE A 7 23.20 -1.25 6.62
C ILE A 7 22.26 -0.27 5.89
N LEU A 8 22.73 0.44 4.86
CA LEU A 8 21.92 1.37 4.07
C LEU A 8 20.71 0.66 3.42
N LEU A 9 20.92 -0.52 2.85
CA LEU A 9 19.86 -1.30 2.22
C LEU A 9 18.80 -1.71 3.25
N MET A 10 19.22 -2.15 4.44
CA MET A 10 18.33 -2.53 5.54
C MET A 10 17.47 -1.35 6.02
N THR A 11 18.05 -0.16 6.24
CA THR A 11 17.27 1.01 6.65
C THR A 11 16.27 1.46 5.60
N LEU A 12 16.65 1.40 4.31
CA LEU A 12 15.77 1.76 3.20
C LEU A 12 14.59 0.76 3.08
N LEU A 13 14.86 -0.53 3.27
CA LEU A 13 13.83 -1.58 3.34
C LEU A 13 12.85 -1.34 4.48
N ILE A 14 13.33 -1.02 5.69
CA ILE A 14 12.48 -0.74 6.85
C ILE A 14 11.62 0.52 6.61
N GLY A 15 12.19 1.57 6.02
CA GLY A 15 11.43 2.78 5.67
C GLY A 15 10.32 2.48 4.66
N LEU A 16 10.62 1.68 3.63
CA LEU A 16 9.63 1.29 2.62
C LEU A 16 8.54 0.37 3.18
N THR A 17 8.86 -0.53 4.11
CA THR A 17 7.84 -1.38 4.74
C THR A 17 6.93 -0.56 5.65
N LEU A 18 7.46 0.40 6.42
CA LEU A 18 6.65 1.30 7.25
C LEU A 18 5.67 2.14 6.44
N ILE A 19 6.13 2.73 5.32
CA ILE A 19 5.26 3.50 4.42
C ILE A 19 4.17 2.60 3.83
N SER A 20 4.55 1.40 3.38
CA SER A 20 3.62 0.40 2.85
C SER A 20 2.59 -0.05 3.89
N LEU A 21 3.02 -0.24 5.14
CA LEU A 21 2.15 -0.64 6.25
C LEU A 21 1.13 0.47 6.55
N MET A 22 1.57 1.72 6.65
CA MET A 22 0.70 2.85 6.95
C MET A 22 -0.32 3.10 5.84
N ALA A 23 0.11 3.05 4.58
CA ALA A 23 -0.78 3.19 3.43
C ALA A 23 -1.78 2.03 3.33
N GLY A 24 -1.32 0.78 3.52
CA GLY A 24 -2.19 -0.39 3.54
C GLY A 24 -3.19 -0.37 4.71
N PHE A 25 -2.74 0.02 5.90
CA PHE A 25 -3.59 0.14 7.08
C PHE A 25 -4.73 1.14 6.86
N ASN A 26 -4.41 2.36 6.39
CA ASN A 26 -5.42 3.38 6.11
C ASN A 26 -6.43 2.92 5.03
N PHE A 27 -5.95 2.21 4.01
CA PHE A 27 -6.80 1.63 2.98
C PHE A 27 -7.79 0.62 3.56
N TYR A 28 -7.29 -0.37 4.31
CA TYR A 28 -8.14 -1.41 4.90
C TYR A 28 -9.08 -0.85 5.98
N GLN A 29 -8.61 0.13 6.77
CA GLN A 29 -9.41 0.79 7.80
C GLN A 29 -10.61 1.49 7.19
N THR A 30 -10.41 2.21 6.09
CA THR A 30 -11.49 2.92 5.41
C THR A 30 -12.49 1.96 4.76
N LEU A 31 -12.03 0.85 4.18
CA LEU A 31 -12.92 -0.08 3.46
C LEU A 31 -13.71 -1.02 4.35
N PHE A 32 -13.06 -1.58 5.37
CA PHE A 32 -13.56 -2.72 6.16
C PHE A 32 -13.56 -2.45 7.68
N GLY A 33 -13.17 -1.25 8.11
CA GLY A 33 -13.10 -0.86 9.52
C GLY A 33 -11.78 -1.24 10.20
N LEU A 34 -11.60 -0.71 11.41
CA LEU A 34 -10.36 -0.80 12.19
C LEU A 34 -9.91 -2.23 12.44
N SER A 35 -10.83 -3.12 12.84
CA SER A 35 -10.51 -4.51 13.19
C SER A 35 -9.93 -5.28 12.00
N THR A 36 -10.54 -5.14 10.82
CA THR A 36 -10.07 -5.80 9.60
C THR A 36 -8.73 -5.23 9.14
N ALA A 37 -8.51 -3.93 9.32
CA ALA A 37 -7.25 -3.27 8.96
C ALA A 37 -6.06 -3.77 9.77
N ILE A 38 -6.25 -3.93 11.08
CA ILE A 38 -5.21 -4.47 11.96
C ILE A 38 -4.84 -5.88 11.52
N ILE A 39 -5.84 -6.75 11.32
CA ILE A 39 -5.62 -8.15 10.94
C ILE A 39 -4.91 -8.23 9.58
N CYS A 40 -5.40 -7.52 8.56
CA CYS A 40 -4.80 -7.55 7.23
C CYS A 40 -3.35 -7.02 7.26
N SER A 41 -3.09 -5.91 7.97
CA SER A 41 -1.75 -5.34 8.05
C SER A 41 -0.76 -6.30 8.72
N ILE A 42 -1.17 -6.97 9.80
CA ILE A 42 -0.34 -7.99 10.47
C ILE A 42 -0.09 -9.18 9.53
N VAL A 43 -1.14 -9.71 8.88
CA VAL A 43 -1.02 -10.89 8.01
C VAL A 43 -0.13 -10.60 6.81
N PHE A 44 -0.39 -9.52 6.07
CA PHE A 44 0.40 -9.17 4.88
C PHE A 44 1.85 -8.85 5.22
N GLU A 45 2.11 -8.14 6.33
CA GLU A 45 3.49 -7.81 6.72
C GLU A 45 4.24 -9.04 7.25
N SER A 46 3.58 -9.89 8.04
CA SER A 46 4.17 -11.16 8.51
C SER A 46 4.50 -12.07 7.34
N LEU A 47 3.61 -12.14 6.34
CA LEU A 47 3.83 -12.95 5.15
C LEU A 47 4.94 -12.36 4.26
N ARG A 48 5.04 -11.03 4.15
CA ARG A 48 6.14 -10.34 3.44
C ARG A 48 7.49 -10.62 4.10
N LEU A 49 7.58 -10.52 5.42
CA LEU A 49 8.79 -10.84 6.19
C LEU A 49 9.14 -12.34 6.07
N GLY A 50 8.15 -13.22 6.13
CA GLY A 50 8.33 -14.65 5.93
C GLY A 50 8.88 -14.99 4.54
N CYS A 51 8.38 -14.33 3.49
CA CYS A 51 8.91 -14.48 2.13
C CYS A 51 10.35 -13.99 2.02
N LEU A 52 10.67 -12.83 2.59
CA LEU A 52 12.04 -12.30 2.60
C LEU A 52 13.01 -13.23 3.32
N TRP A 53 12.58 -13.81 4.45
CA TRP A 53 13.35 -14.83 5.18
C TRP A 53 13.55 -16.09 4.34
N GLY A 54 12.50 -16.58 3.67
CA GLY A 54 12.57 -17.73 2.76
C GLY A 54 13.51 -17.52 1.56
N ILE A 55 13.61 -16.29 1.06
CA ILE A 55 14.57 -15.89 0.02
C ILE A 55 16.00 -15.84 0.57
N ALA A 56 16.17 -15.44 1.83
CA ALA A 56 17.48 -15.34 2.48
C ALA A 56 18.11 -16.71 2.81
N LEU A 57 17.29 -17.76 2.99
CA LEU A 57 17.78 -19.12 3.26
C LEU A 57 18.55 -19.72 2.04
N PRO A 58 19.65 -20.44 2.28
CA PRO A 58 20.40 -21.11 1.22
C PRO A 58 19.63 -22.33 0.70
N GLY A 59 19.14 -22.26 -0.54
CA GLY A 59 18.49 -23.38 -1.22
C GLY A 59 17.65 -22.93 -2.41
N TRP A 60 17.86 -23.52 -3.59
CA TRP A 60 17.12 -23.16 -4.81
C TRP A 60 15.62 -23.48 -4.71
N SER A 61 15.26 -24.57 -4.01
CA SER A 61 13.85 -24.97 -3.82
C SER A 61 13.06 -23.96 -2.97
N SER A 62 13.68 -23.36 -1.95
CA SER A 62 13.03 -22.33 -1.11
C SER A 62 12.81 -21.05 -1.90
N LYS A 63 13.80 -20.64 -2.68
CA LYS A 63 13.76 -19.42 -3.49
C LYS A 63 12.70 -19.48 -4.59
N GLY A 64 12.52 -20.65 -5.22
CA GLY A 64 11.52 -20.86 -6.28
C GLY A 64 10.08 -20.66 -5.81
N VAL A 65 9.79 -20.88 -4.52
CA VAL A 65 8.46 -20.72 -3.92
C VAL A 65 8.30 -19.36 -3.26
N ALA A 66 9.32 -18.87 -2.55
CA ALA A 66 9.26 -17.62 -1.80
C ALA A 66 9.23 -16.38 -2.71
N LEU A 67 9.89 -16.42 -3.88
CA LEU A 67 9.96 -15.28 -4.79
C LEU A 67 8.59 -14.97 -5.46
N PRO A 68 7.87 -15.92 -6.08
CA PRO A 68 6.53 -15.65 -6.63
C PRO A 68 5.54 -15.17 -5.57
N LEU A 69 5.58 -15.77 -4.37
CA LEU A 69 4.71 -15.37 -3.27
C LEU A 69 4.99 -13.92 -2.83
N TYR A 70 6.28 -13.57 -2.70
CA TYR A 70 6.67 -12.19 -2.41
C TYR A 70 6.13 -11.21 -3.44
N VAL A 71 6.19 -11.55 -4.74
CA VAL A 71 5.70 -10.68 -5.82
C VAL A 71 4.19 -10.46 -5.71
N ILE A 72 3.40 -11.51 -5.47
CA ILE A 72 1.94 -11.40 -5.31
C ILE A 72 1.61 -10.50 -4.11
N VAL A 73 2.27 -10.72 -3.00
CA VAL A 73 2.01 -10.04 -1.72
C VAL A 73 2.43 -8.59 -1.79
N ALA A 74 3.65 -8.32 -2.28
CA ALA A 74 4.13 -6.98 -2.53
C ALA A 74 3.22 -6.26 -3.54
N GLY A 75 2.77 -6.94 -4.60
CA GLY A 75 1.81 -6.41 -5.56
C GLY A 75 0.50 -5.99 -4.92
N SER A 76 -0.07 -6.82 -4.03
CA SER A 76 -1.30 -6.49 -3.31
C SER A 76 -1.12 -5.30 -2.35
N CYS A 77 0.02 -5.20 -1.66
CA CYS A 77 0.35 -4.06 -0.81
C CYS A 77 0.58 -2.78 -1.62
N SER A 78 1.28 -2.87 -2.76
CA SER A 78 1.49 -1.74 -3.67
C SER A 78 0.16 -1.25 -4.26
N PHE A 79 -0.74 -2.15 -4.62
CA PHE A 79 -2.09 -1.82 -5.07
C PHE A 79 -2.88 -1.04 -4.02
N ALA A 80 -2.88 -1.53 -2.76
CA ALA A 80 -3.53 -0.85 -1.65
C ALA A 80 -2.94 0.55 -1.41
N ALA A 81 -1.60 0.67 -1.46
CA ALA A 81 -0.91 1.94 -1.27
C ALA A 81 -1.20 2.96 -2.39
N ILE A 82 -1.17 2.54 -3.67
CA ILE A 82 -1.50 3.41 -4.81
C ILE A 82 -2.94 3.91 -4.72
N THR A 83 -3.87 3.00 -4.39
CA THR A 83 -5.29 3.34 -4.28
C THR A 83 -5.52 4.32 -3.13
N GLN A 84 -4.86 4.12 -1.99
CA GLN A 84 -4.91 5.04 -0.85
C GLN A 84 -4.35 6.42 -1.20
N PHE A 85 -3.23 6.47 -1.93
CA PHE A 85 -2.62 7.74 -2.32
C PHE A 85 -3.51 8.52 -3.30
N HIS A 86 -4.13 7.84 -4.27
CA HIS A 86 -5.11 8.46 -5.15
C HIS A 86 -6.35 8.93 -4.41
N ALA A 87 -6.82 8.14 -3.45
CA ALA A 87 -7.89 8.50 -2.56
C ALA A 87 -7.60 9.77 -1.77
N GLU A 88 -6.40 9.90 -1.22
CA GLU A 88 -5.97 11.10 -0.49
C GLU A 88 -5.86 12.33 -1.39
N ILE A 89 -5.37 12.17 -2.63
CA ILE A 89 -5.35 13.25 -3.62
C ILE A 89 -6.79 13.71 -3.92
N ILE A 90 -7.69 12.79 -4.24
CA ILE A 90 -9.08 13.10 -4.55
C ILE A 90 -9.79 13.69 -3.34
N GLU A 91 -9.40 13.30 -2.13
CA GLU A 91 -9.85 13.91 -0.89
C GLU A 91 -9.47 15.35 -0.80
N GLN A 92 -8.20 15.65 -1.01
CA GLN A 92 -7.70 17.01 -0.96
C GLN A 92 -8.43 17.87 -2.01
N TYR A 93 -8.58 17.38 -3.23
CA TYR A 93 -9.35 18.06 -4.27
C TYR A 93 -10.84 18.23 -3.91
N ALA A 94 -11.50 17.22 -3.36
CA ALA A 94 -12.90 17.29 -2.97
C ALA A 94 -13.12 18.22 -1.77
N ARG A 95 -12.18 18.25 -0.81
CA ARG A 95 -12.18 19.16 0.34
C ARG A 95 -12.03 20.61 -0.09
N GLU A 96 -11.19 20.87 -1.08
CA GLU A 96 -10.97 22.23 -1.59
C GLU A 96 -12.15 22.68 -2.47
N ARG A 97 -12.72 21.78 -3.29
CA ARG A 97 -13.71 22.15 -4.32
C ARG A 97 -15.16 22.21 -3.84
N LYS A 98 -15.60 21.31 -2.96
CA LYS A 98 -17.00 21.29 -2.46
C LYS A 98 -17.46 22.57 -1.75
N PRO A 99 -16.71 23.12 -0.78
CA PRO A 99 -17.12 24.35 -0.11
C PRO A 99 -17.10 25.55 -1.08
N TYR A 100 -16.17 25.57 -2.03
CA TYR A 100 -16.15 26.57 -3.10
C TYR A 100 -17.40 26.50 -3.99
N GLU A 101 -17.81 25.32 -4.44
CA GLU A 101 -19.03 25.13 -5.24
C GLU A 101 -20.31 25.50 -4.47
N GLN A 102 -20.39 25.16 -3.19
CA GLN A 102 -21.51 25.55 -2.31
C GLN A 102 -21.59 27.06 -2.13
N GLU A 103 -20.45 27.71 -1.90
CA GLU A 103 -20.36 29.16 -1.74
C GLU A 103 -20.71 29.91 -3.03
N ILE A 104 -20.22 29.44 -4.18
CA ILE A 104 -20.62 29.95 -5.51
C ILE A 104 -22.14 29.86 -5.68
N THR A 105 -22.72 28.69 -5.38
CA THR A 105 -24.16 28.46 -5.51
C THR A 105 -24.94 29.41 -4.61
N ARG A 106 -24.47 29.62 -3.38
CA ARG A 106 -25.05 30.58 -2.43
C ARG A 106 -25.01 32.01 -2.99
N ARG A 107 -23.87 32.47 -3.49
CA ARG A 107 -23.71 33.82 -4.08
C ARG A 107 -24.61 34.04 -5.30
N ILE A 108 -24.68 33.06 -6.20
CA ILE A 108 -25.57 33.11 -7.36
C ILE A 108 -27.04 33.21 -6.91
N ALA A 109 -27.44 32.45 -5.89
CA ALA A 109 -28.79 32.53 -5.35
C ALA A 109 -29.09 33.90 -4.74
N GLU A 110 -28.14 34.51 -4.03
CA GLU A 110 -28.27 35.86 -3.47
C GLU A 110 -28.39 36.93 -4.56
N ILE A 111 -27.57 36.86 -5.61
CA ILE A 111 -27.66 37.72 -6.80
C ILE A 111 -29.04 37.59 -7.45
N LYS A 112 -29.49 36.35 -7.74
CA LYS A 112 -30.79 36.10 -8.37
C LYS A 112 -31.95 36.62 -7.52
N LYS A 113 -31.88 36.44 -6.20
CA LYS A 113 -32.88 36.97 -5.26
C LYS A 113 -32.91 38.50 -5.26
N ALA A 114 -31.75 39.15 -5.22
CA ALA A 114 -31.64 40.61 -5.26
C ALA A 114 -32.18 41.18 -6.57
N TYR A 115 -31.80 40.58 -7.70
CA TYR A 115 -32.30 40.94 -9.02
C TYR A 115 -33.83 40.79 -9.12
N ALA A 116 -34.38 39.63 -8.73
CA ALA A 116 -35.82 39.39 -8.73
C ALA A 116 -36.58 40.42 -7.88
N LYS A 117 -36.03 40.78 -6.70
CA LYS A 117 -36.62 41.83 -5.86
C LYS A 117 -36.68 43.18 -6.58
N GLN A 118 -35.59 43.59 -7.23
CA GLN A 118 -35.51 44.87 -7.95
C GLN A 118 -36.49 44.91 -9.14
N VAL A 119 -36.58 43.81 -9.91
CA VAL A 119 -37.49 43.73 -11.07
C VAL A 119 -38.95 43.63 -10.62
N ASN A 120 -39.26 42.90 -9.54
CA ASN A 120 -40.63 42.81 -9.02
C ASN A 120 -41.18 44.17 -8.56
N VAL A 121 -40.33 45.06 -8.04
CA VAL A 121 -40.74 46.45 -7.75
C VAL A 121 -41.16 47.20 -9.02
N LYS A 122 -40.41 47.02 -10.13
CA LYS A 122 -40.75 47.62 -11.43
C LYS A 122 -42.04 47.03 -12.01
N ILE A 123 -42.21 45.71 -11.90
CA ILE A 123 -43.43 45.00 -12.33
C ILE A 123 -44.65 45.52 -11.56
N ALA A 124 -44.55 45.67 -10.23
CA ALA A 124 -45.64 46.21 -9.40
C ALA A 124 -46.00 47.67 -9.76
N ASP A 125 -45.00 48.52 -10.08
CA ASP A 125 -45.26 49.87 -10.58
C ASP A 125 -46.02 49.85 -11.93
N LEU A 126 -45.60 48.98 -12.85
CA LEU A 126 -46.26 48.81 -14.15
C LEU A 126 -47.70 48.32 -13.98
N GLU A 127 -47.96 47.35 -13.10
CA GLU A 127 -49.32 46.89 -12.78
C GLU A 127 -50.21 48.02 -12.25
N ASN A 128 -49.69 48.83 -11.32
CA ASN A 128 -50.44 49.96 -10.80
C ASN A 128 -50.77 50.98 -11.92
N ARG A 129 -49.82 51.24 -12.82
CA ARG A 129 -50.03 52.16 -13.96
C ARG A 129 -51.01 51.60 -15.00
N ILE A 130 -50.97 50.29 -15.25
CA ILE A 130 -51.97 49.57 -16.07
C ILE A 130 -53.35 49.75 -15.45
N ASN A 131 -53.50 49.48 -14.14
CA ASN A 131 -54.76 49.63 -13.41
C ASN A 131 -55.30 51.08 -13.41
N ILE A 132 -54.42 52.08 -13.43
CA ILE A 132 -54.83 53.49 -13.61
C ILE A 132 -55.37 53.71 -15.02
N CYS A 133 -54.69 53.20 -16.06
CA CYS A 133 -55.14 53.33 -17.45
C CYS A 133 -56.47 52.62 -17.70
N ASP A 134 -56.65 51.41 -17.17
CA ASP A 134 -57.91 50.66 -17.26
C ASP A 134 -59.07 51.43 -16.62
N ARG A 135 -58.87 52.02 -15.44
CA ARG A 135 -59.87 52.90 -14.81
C ARG A 135 -60.20 54.13 -15.66
N LYS A 136 -59.21 54.73 -16.31
CA LYS A 136 -59.42 55.89 -17.20
C LYS A 136 -60.16 55.51 -18.48
N LEU A 137 -59.90 54.32 -19.03
CA LEU A 137 -60.62 53.76 -20.17
C LEU A 137 -62.05 53.38 -19.83
N ALA A 138 -62.31 52.83 -18.64
CA ALA A 138 -63.66 52.55 -18.17
C ALA A 138 -64.53 53.83 -18.13
N LEU A 139 -63.93 54.97 -17.77
CA LEU A 139 -64.60 56.27 -17.79
C LEU A 139 -64.72 56.87 -19.21
N ASN A 140 -63.76 56.57 -20.10
CA ASN A 140 -63.71 57.12 -21.46
C ASN A 140 -63.32 56.05 -22.50
N PRO A 141 -64.24 55.14 -22.89
CA PRO A 141 -63.89 53.94 -23.67
C PRO A 141 -63.34 54.23 -25.07
N LYS A 142 -63.68 55.38 -25.65
CA LYS A 142 -63.29 55.78 -27.01
C LYS A 142 -61.96 56.56 -27.06
N SER A 143 -61.26 56.70 -25.93
CA SER A 143 -60.01 57.46 -25.90
C SER A 143 -58.86 56.67 -26.53
N GLY A 144 -58.46 57.05 -27.75
CA GLY A 144 -57.30 56.45 -28.44
C GLY A 144 -55.99 56.62 -27.67
N TYR A 145 -55.82 57.74 -26.95
CA TYR A 145 -54.63 57.98 -26.12
C TYR A 145 -54.48 56.93 -25.01
N TRP A 146 -55.55 56.69 -24.23
CA TRP A 146 -55.47 55.76 -23.10
C TRP A 146 -55.34 54.31 -23.56
N ASN A 147 -55.93 53.93 -24.70
CA ASN A 147 -55.74 52.60 -25.31
C ASN A 147 -54.28 52.39 -25.71
N ASN A 148 -53.71 53.31 -26.51
CA ASN A 148 -52.31 53.21 -26.93
C ASN A 148 -51.36 53.17 -25.74
N ARG A 149 -51.65 53.94 -24.68
CA ARG A 149 -50.82 53.95 -23.47
C ARG A 149 -50.93 52.65 -22.68
N LEU A 150 -52.13 52.07 -22.58
CA LEU A 150 -52.35 50.78 -21.93
C LEU A 150 -51.56 49.67 -22.65
N ASP A 151 -51.63 49.64 -23.98
CA ASP A 151 -50.92 48.64 -24.79
C ASP A 151 -49.40 48.75 -24.58
N GLN A 152 -48.84 49.97 -24.63
CA GLN A 152 -47.43 50.20 -24.33
C GLN A 152 -47.01 49.70 -22.93
N LEU A 153 -47.87 49.89 -21.92
CA LEU A 153 -47.57 49.45 -20.56
C LEU A 153 -47.65 47.92 -20.42
N LYS A 154 -48.62 47.29 -21.09
CA LYS A 154 -48.74 45.83 -21.14
C LYS A 154 -47.54 45.19 -21.83
N ASP A 155 -47.06 45.79 -22.93
CA ASP A 155 -45.84 45.34 -23.60
C ASP A 155 -44.62 45.46 -22.69
N GLN A 156 -44.45 46.59 -22.01
CA GLN A 156 -43.37 46.79 -21.04
C GLN A 156 -43.43 45.80 -19.87
N TYR A 157 -44.63 45.49 -19.38
CA TYR A 157 -44.87 44.52 -18.33
C TYR A 157 -44.46 43.11 -18.77
N ALA A 158 -44.91 42.68 -19.96
CA ALA A 158 -44.55 41.39 -20.53
C ALA A 158 -43.04 41.26 -20.75
N ILE A 159 -42.38 42.30 -21.26
CA ILE A 159 -40.92 42.33 -21.43
C ILE A 159 -40.21 42.23 -20.07
N ALA A 160 -40.66 42.96 -19.05
CA ALA A 160 -40.05 42.92 -17.72
C ALA A 160 -40.13 41.52 -17.08
N ILE A 161 -41.25 40.81 -17.25
CA ILE A 161 -41.41 39.42 -16.81
C ILE A 161 -40.47 38.50 -17.59
N ALA A 162 -40.47 38.59 -18.92
CA ALA A 162 -39.63 37.72 -19.76
C ALA A 162 -38.14 37.88 -19.45
N VAL A 163 -37.67 39.12 -19.27
CA VAL A 163 -36.28 39.42 -18.89
C VAL A 163 -35.98 38.85 -17.49
N ARG A 164 -36.88 39.01 -16.52
CA ARG A 164 -36.71 38.44 -15.17
C ARG A 164 -36.54 36.93 -15.23
N ASP A 165 -37.47 36.26 -15.90
CA ASP A 165 -37.52 34.80 -15.93
C ASP A 165 -36.32 34.23 -16.70
N SER A 166 -35.88 34.91 -17.77
CA SER A 166 -34.65 34.56 -18.49
C SER A 166 -33.41 34.64 -17.60
N PHE A 167 -33.26 35.70 -16.80
CA PHE A 167 -32.11 35.85 -15.89
C PHE A 167 -32.13 34.82 -14.75
N LEU A 168 -33.32 34.45 -14.26
CA LEU A 168 -33.45 33.43 -13.21
C LEU A 168 -33.12 32.03 -13.71
N LEU A 169 -33.37 31.75 -14.98
CA LEU A 169 -33.06 30.48 -15.63
C LEU A 169 -31.61 30.40 -16.11
N ASP A 170 -30.95 31.54 -16.35
CA ASP A 170 -29.55 31.57 -16.80
C ASP A 170 -28.63 30.97 -15.72
N ILE A 171 -27.81 29.99 -16.12
CA ILE A 171 -26.80 29.37 -15.26
C ILE A 171 -25.45 29.68 -15.90
N PRO A 172 -24.56 30.44 -15.24
CA PRO A 172 -23.27 30.76 -15.82
C PRO A 172 -22.44 29.48 -15.98
N VAL A 173 -22.12 29.13 -17.24
CA VAL A 173 -21.35 27.92 -17.58
C VAL A 173 -19.84 28.21 -17.61
N GLU A 174 -19.44 29.43 -17.97
CA GLU A 174 -18.04 29.84 -18.07
C GLU A 174 -17.76 31.11 -17.25
N LYS A 175 -16.59 31.15 -16.61
CA LYS A 175 -16.09 32.28 -15.80
C LYS A 175 -17.09 32.77 -14.74
N VAL A 176 -17.59 31.81 -13.95
CA VAL A 176 -18.59 32.04 -12.89
C VAL A 176 -18.19 33.18 -11.95
N ASP A 177 -16.93 33.25 -11.54
CA ASP A 177 -16.44 34.31 -10.65
C ASP A 177 -16.58 35.71 -11.28
N GLN A 178 -16.22 35.86 -12.56
CA GLN A 178 -16.36 37.16 -13.26
C GLN A 178 -17.83 37.55 -13.43
N TRP A 179 -18.71 36.57 -13.65
CA TRP A 179 -20.14 36.78 -13.70
C TRP A 179 -20.67 37.23 -12.32
N ILE A 180 -20.25 36.56 -11.24
CA ILE A 180 -20.63 36.91 -9.87
C ILE A 180 -20.20 38.35 -9.57
N ASP A 181 -18.95 38.72 -9.84
CA ASP A 181 -18.43 40.06 -9.56
C ASP A 181 -19.18 41.14 -10.36
N ALA A 182 -19.42 40.89 -11.65
CA ALA A 182 -20.16 41.83 -12.51
C ALA A 182 -21.60 42.02 -12.05
N GLN A 183 -22.33 40.95 -11.73
CA GLN A 183 -23.72 41.04 -11.28
C GLN A 183 -23.84 41.55 -9.85
N ALA A 184 -22.90 41.21 -8.97
CA ALA A 184 -22.82 41.75 -7.62
C ALA A 184 -22.62 43.27 -7.66
N ALA A 185 -21.67 43.76 -8.47
CA ALA A 185 -21.42 45.19 -8.66
C ALA A 185 -22.65 45.92 -9.23
N ASN A 186 -23.32 45.33 -10.23
CA ASN A 186 -24.54 45.89 -10.81
C ASN A 186 -25.69 46.01 -9.80
N LEU A 187 -25.76 45.09 -8.84
CA LEU A 187 -26.81 45.03 -7.82
C LEU A 187 -26.40 45.69 -6.49
N GLY A 188 -25.17 46.20 -6.37
CA GLY A 188 -24.63 46.77 -5.14
C GLY A 188 -24.47 45.75 -4.01
N LEU A 189 -24.19 44.48 -4.33
CA LEU A 189 -23.88 43.44 -3.37
C LEU A 189 -22.36 43.40 -3.15
N ASP A 190 -21.94 43.32 -1.89
CA ASP A 190 -20.53 43.19 -1.52
C ASP A 190 -20.27 41.80 -0.93
N PHE A 191 -19.42 41.02 -1.59
CA PHE A 191 -19.08 39.66 -1.18
C PHE A 191 -17.62 39.61 -0.71
N GLN A 192 -17.40 39.15 0.52
CA GLN A 192 -16.04 38.93 1.04
C GLN A 192 -15.33 37.78 0.29
N SER A 193 -14.01 37.86 0.15
CA SER A 193 -13.20 36.76 -0.42
C SER A 193 -13.21 35.53 0.50
N PHE A 194 -13.52 34.36 -0.03
CA PHE A 194 -13.63 33.11 0.74
C PHE A 194 -12.26 32.42 0.86
N SER A 195 -11.83 32.08 2.08
CA SER A 195 -10.68 31.19 2.35
C SER A 195 -11.16 29.89 2.97
N ILE A 196 -10.72 28.76 2.42
CA ILE A 196 -11.29 27.44 2.70
C ILE A 196 -10.49 26.74 3.80
N GLU A 197 -11.06 26.62 5.00
CA GLU A 197 -10.49 25.85 6.09
C GLU A 197 -11.40 24.66 6.46
N SER A 198 -10.95 23.48 6.01
CA SER A 198 -11.26 22.09 6.43
C SER A 198 -12.72 21.61 6.57
N GLN A 199 -13.04 20.49 5.89
CA GLN A 199 -13.77 19.34 6.48
C GLN A 199 -13.88 18.14 5.50
N ASN A 200 -14.02 16.93 6.05
CA ASN A 200 -13.52 15.71 5.43
C ASN A 200 -14.46 14.48 5.54
N SER A 201 -14.47 13.57 4.52
CA SER A 201 -14.83 12.11 4.57
C SER A 201 -15.43 11.40 3.31
N ILE A 202 -15.39 11.93 2.06
CA ILE A 202 -16.11 11.32 0.89
C ILE A 202 -15.19 10.87 -0.29
N SER A 203 -13.89 10.83 -0.09
CA SER A 203 -12.88 10.78 -1.17
C SER A 203 -12.50 9.39 -1.69
N ILE A 204 -12.28 8.44 -0.78
CA ILE A 204 -11.66 7.15 -1.09
C ILE A 204 -12.58 6.30 -1.96
N THR A 205 -13.88 6.39 -1.71
CA THR A 205 -14.91 5.73 -2.53
C THR A 205 -14.99 6.30 -3.94
N THR A 206 -14.80 7.61 -4.07
CA THR A 206 -14.82 8.33 -5.35
C THR A 206 -13.56 8.00 -6.16
N ALA A 207 -12.40 7.90 -5.50
CA ALA A 207 -11.15 7.50 -6.13
C ALA A 207 -11.18 6.08 -6.69
N ILE A 208 -11.81 5.15 -5.98
CA ILE A 208 -11.99 3.78 -6.47
C ILE A 208 -12.93 3.76 -7.68
N GLN A 209 -13.99 4.58 -7.68
CA GLN A 209 -14.89 4.74 -8.83
C GLN A 209 -14.19 5.35 -10.04
N GLU A 210 -13.36 6.39 -9.85
CA GLU A 210 -12.66 7.07 -10.93
C GLU A 210 -11.53 6.23 -11.53
N LEU A 211 -10.77 5.49 -10.71
CA LEU A 211 -9.63 4.71 -11.20
C LEU A 211 -10.05 3.41 -11.90
N TRP A 212 -11.18 2.82 -11.49
CA TRP A 212 -11.58 1.48 -11.93
C TRP A 212 -12.94 1.44 -12.64
N GLY A 213 -13.73 2.51 -12.60
CA GLY A 213 -15.10 2.52 -13.12
C GLY A 213 -16.06 1.60 -12.37
N LEU A 214 -15.69 1.12 -11.18
CA LEU A 214 -16.43 0.13 -10.42
C LEU A 214 -17.33 0.77 -9.37
N SER A 215 -18.51 0.18 -9.13
CA SER A 215 -19.35 0.58 -7.99
C SER A 215 -18.63 0.29 -6.67
N THR A 216 -18.96 1.04 -5.62
CA THR A 216 -18.34 0.87 -4.29
C THR A 216 -18.51 -0.53 -3.72
N VAL A 217 -19.65 -1.17 -4.01
CA VAL A 217 -19.96 -2.55 -3.58
C VAL A 217 -19.11 -3.56 -4.35
N ASP A 218 -18.94 -3.37 -5.65
CA ASP A 218 -18.18 -4.29 -6.49
C ASP A 218 -16.67 -4.19 -6.23
N ALA A 219 -16.17 -2.98 -5.97
CA ALA A 219 -14.79 -2.79 -5.55
C ALA A 219 -14.49 -3.47 -4.21
N LYS A 220 -15.39 -3.37 -3.22
CA LYS A 220 -15.23 -4.10 -1.95
C LYS A 220 -15.21 -5.62 -2.15
N LYS A 221 -16.07 -6.15 -3.02
CA LYS A 221 -16.08 -7.58 -3.37
C LYS A 221 -14.77 -8.01 -4.02
N ILE A 222 -14.29 -7.27 -5.02
CA ILE A 222 -13.03 -7.57 -5.73
C ILE A 222 -11.85 -7.52 -4.78
N VAL A 223 -11.73 -6.47 -3.96
CA VAL A 223 -10.67 -6.34 -2.96
C VAL A 223 -10.75 -7.48 -1.94
N SER A 224 -11.95 -7.85 -1.48
CA SER A 224 -12.13 -8.98 -0.58
C SER A 224 -11.68 -10.30 -1.22
N VAL A 225 -12.02 -10.55 -2.49
CA VAL A 225 -11.55 -11.74 -3.22
C VAL A 225 -10.03 -11.74 -3.37
N ILE A 226 -9.40 -10.59 -3.67
CA ILE A 226 -7.94 -10.46 -3.76
C ILE A 226 -7.30 -10.78 -2.41
N ILE A 227 -7.83 -10.22 -1.31
CA ILE A 227 -7.32 -10.47 0.04
C ILE A 227 -7.41 -11.96 0.34
N VAL A 228 -8.60 -12.56 0.21
CA VAL A 228 -8.82 -13.99 0.51
C VAL A 228 -7.93 -14.88 -0.35
N THR A 229 -7.86 -14.63 -1.65
CA THR A 229 -7.03 -15.42 -2.57
C THR A 229 -5.55 -15.31 -2.22
N THR A 230 -5.08 -14.10 -1.87
CA THR A 230 -3.68 -13.88 -1.49
C THR A 230 -3.36 -14.51 -0.13
N THR A 231 -4.28 -14.46 0.83
CA THR A 231 -4.09 -15.12 2.14
C THR A 231 -4.10 -16.63 2.01
N GLU A 232 -5.01 -17.21 1.23
CA GLU A 232 -5.08 -18.66 1.00
C GLU A 232 -3.85 -19.16 0.23
N ALA A 233 -3.43 -18.46 -0.83
CA ALA A 233 -2.19 -18.75 -1.54
C ALA A 233 -0.97 -18.65 -0.60
N GLY A 234 -0.97 -17.65 0.29
CA GLY A 234 0.02 -17.50 1.35
C GLY A 234 0.06 -18.69 2.30
N ILE A 235 -1.09 -19.17 2.80
CA ILE A 235 -1.20 -20.33 3.70
C ILE A 235 -0.71 -21.61 3.02
N VAL A 236 -1.16 -21.86 1.78
CA VAL A 236 -0.74 -23.04 1.01
C VAL A 236 0.77 -23.05 0.79
N MET A 237 1.33 -21.90 0.36
CA MET A 237 2.76 -21.79 0.12
C MET A 237 3.59 -21.85 1.41
N LEU A 238 3.12 -21.25 2.51
CA LEU A 238 3.77 -21.35 3.82
C LEU A 238 3.78 -22.81 4.31
N SER A 239 2.71 -23.55 4.06
CA SER A 239 2.61 -24.99 4.37
C SER A 239 3.60 -25.82 3.55
N ILE A 240 3.81 -25.49 2.28
CA ILE A 240 4.82 -26.12 1.42
C ILE A 240 6.24 -25.80 1.92
N VAL A 241 6.51 -24.55 2.29
CA VAL A 241 7.81 -24.14 2.84
C VAL A 241 8.08 -24.82 4.18
N LEU A 242 7.09 -24.93 5.06
CA LEU A 242 7.19 -25.67 6.33
C LEU A 242 7.45 -27.16 6.08
N ALA A 243 6.75 -27.77 5.13
CA ALA A 243 6.95 -29.18 4.77
C ALA A 243 8.37 -29.43 4.22
N HIS A 244 8.87 -28.57 3.33
CA HIS A 244 10.23 -28.70 2.78
C HIS A 244 11.31 -28.33 3.80
N GLY A 245 11.06 -27.33 4.65
CA GLY A 245 11.93 -26.94 5.76
C GLY A 245 12.07 -28.05 6.80
N PHE A 246 10.98 -28.75 7.13
CA PHE A 246 11.03 -29.92 8.04
C PHE A 246 11.77 -31.11 7.45
N ILE A 247 11.68 -31.32 6.13
CA ILE A 247 12.43 -32.39 5.44
C ILE A 247 13.93 -32.06 5.43
N SER A 248 14.30 -30.80 5.17
CA SER A 248 15.69 -30.34 5.20
C SER A 248 16.28 -30.29 6.62
N VAL A 249 15.46 -29.98 7.63
CA VAL A 249 15.89 -29.98 9.05
C VAL A 249 15.94 -31.41 9.61
N LYS A 250 15.16 -32.36 9.09
CA LYS A 250 15.33 -33.79 9.42
C LYS A 250 16.55 -34.42 8.72
N SER A 251 16.92 -33.96 7.52
CA SER A 251 18.21 -34.34 6.91
C SER A 251 19.41 -33.60 7.52
N GLN A 252 19.14 -32.54 8.29
CA GLN A 252 20.11 -31.81 9.13
C GLN A 252 19.72 -31.91 10.62
N GLN A 253 19.23 -33.07 11.07
CA GLN A 253 19.47 -33.41 12.46
C GLN A 253 20.99 -33.43 12.58
N PRO A 254 21.61 -32.57 13.40
CA PRO A 254 22.99 -32.76 13.71
C PRO A 254 23.01 -34.11 14.45
N HIS A 255 23.57 -35.13 13.81
CA HIS A 255 24.35 -36.05 14.61
C HIS A 255 25.27 -35.13 15.41
N GLN A 256 24.98 -35.01 16.71
CA GLN A 256 25.96 -34.63 17.72
C GLN A 256 27.06 -35.71 17.69
N SER A 257 27.78 -35.80 16.59
CA SER A 257 29.19 -36.13 16.62
C SER A 257 29.80 -34.85 17.16
N GLN A 258 30.20 -34.89 18.42
CA GLN A 258 31.20 -33.95 18.92
C GLN A 258 32.32 -33.93 17.88
N HIS A 259 32.39 -32.86 17.09
CA HIS A 259 33.60 -32.52 16.38
C HIS A 259 34.59 -32.13 17.47
N ALA A 260 35.30 -33.13 18.00
CA ALA A 260 36.67 -32.91 18.37
C ALA A 260 37.39 -32.59 17.06
N GLU A 261 37.43 -31.31 16.72
CA GLU A 261 38.48 -30.82 15.83
C GLU A 261 39.78 -31.20 16.52
N ILE A 262 40.44 -32.25 16.01
CA ILE A 262 41.83 -32.51 16.36
C ILE A 262 42.57 -31.21 15.99
N PRO A 263 43.18 -30.50 16.96
CA PRO A 263 43.83 -29.24 16.68
C PRO A 263 44.81 -29.44 15.54
N ILE A 264 44.73 -28.59 14.50
CA ILE A 264 45.62 -28.61 13.33
C ILE A 264 47.11 -28.56 13.74
N GLU A 265 47.39 -28.06 14.95
CA GLU A 265 48.72 -28.07 15.57
C GLU A 265 49.24 -29.49 15.88
N ILE A 266 48.38 -30.43 16.29
CA ILE A 266 48.78 -31.81 16.65
C ILE A 266 49.14 -32.62 15.41
N THR A 267 48.42 -32.43 14.30
CA THR A 267 48.74 -33.07 13.02
C THR A 267 50.05 -32.55 12.44
N GLN A 268 50.37 -31.26 12.58
CA GLN A 268 51.66 -30.72 12.16
C GLN A 268 52.84 -31.18 13.03
N GLU A 269 52.67 -31.31 14.35
CA GLU A 269 53.73 -31.84 15.24
C GLU A 269 54.02 -33.33 14.96
N LEU A 270 52.97 -34.11 14.65
CA LEU A 270 53.11 -35.52 14.31
C LEU A 270 53.74 -35.74 12.93
N ILE A 271 53.42 -34.91 11.93
CA ILE A 271 54.03 -34.97 10.58
C ILE A 271 55.49 -34.52 10.60
N THR A 272 55.88 -33.65 11.55
CA THR A 272 57.29 -33.23 11.70
C THR A 272 58.13 -34.26 12.45
N LYS A 273 57.55 -35.00 13.42
CA LYS A 273 58.25 -36.08 14.15
C LYS A 273 58.26 -37.42 13.42
N PHE A 274 57.22 -37.74 12.66
CA PHE A 274 57.07 -38.99 11.93
C PHE A 274 56.89 -38.67 10.45
N ASN A 275 57.64 -39.37 9.59
CA ASN A 275 57.58 -39.15 8.14
C ASN A 275 56.14 -39.30 7.63
N HIS A 276 55.71 -38.43 6.71
CA HIS A 276 54.33 -38.33 6.22
C HIS A 276 53.78 -39.66 5.69
N ASP A 277 54.62 -40.41 4.97
CA ASP A 277 54.27 -41.73 4.45
C ASP A 277 54.01 -42.77 5.56
N GLU A 278 54.72 -42.67 6.69
CA GLU A 278 54.55 -43.60 7.82
C GLU A 278 53.24 -43.32 8.56
N MET A 279 52.84 -42.05 8.64
CA MET A 279 51.56 -41.65 9.22
C MET A 279 50.38 -42.12 8.37
N ASN A 280 50.46 -41.93 7.05
CA ASN A 280 49.42 -42.40 6.13
C ASN A 280 49.29 -43.93 6.16
N GLN A 281 50.41 -44.67 6.17
CA GLN A 281 50.38 -46.13 6.31
C GLN A 281 49.81 -46.59 7.66
N PHE A 282 49.99 -45.81 8.72
CA PHE A 282 49.39 -46.08 10.02
C PHE A 282 47.87 -45.86 10.01
N ILE A 283 47.41 -44.72 9.49
CA ILE A 283 45.99 -44.38 9.36
C ILE A 283 45.26 -45.42 8.51
N GLN A 284 45.81 -45.77 7.34
CA GLN A 284 45.23 -46.76 6.43
C GLN A 284 45.09 -48.16 7.09
N ARG A 285 46.09 -48.57 7.90
CA ARG A 285 46.01 -49.84 8.65
C ARG A 285 45.00 -49.79 9.79
N CYS A 286 44.88 -48.66 10.47
CA CYS A 286 43.87 -48.47 11.51
C CYS A 286 42.45 -48.54 10.92
N GLN A 287 42.21 -47.86 9.79
CA GLN A 287 40.94 -47.93 9.03
C GLN A 287 40.61 -49.37 8.61
N THR A 288 41.58 -50.06 8.01
CA THR A 288 41.39 -51.45 7.54
C THR A 288 41.04 -52.38 8.71
N SER A 289 41.78 -52.30 9.81
CA SER A 289 41.53 -53.12 11.00
C SER A 289 40.17 -52.82 11.66
N ILE A 290 39.73 -51.56 11.68
CA ILE A 290 38.41 -51.18 12.21
C ILE A 290 37.31 -51.72 11.29
N ARG A 291 37.47 -51.58 9.97
CA ARG A 291 36.49 -52.09 8.99
C ARG A 291 36.34 -53.61 9.05
N GLU A 292 37.45 -54.32 9.23
CA GLU A 292 37.45 -55.79 9.24
C GLU A 292 37.13 -56.40 10.61
N ASN A 293 37.63 -55.81 11.69
CA ASN A 293 37.59 -56.41 13.03
C ASN A 293 36.83 -55.58 14.08
N GLY A 294 36.30 -54.41 13.70
CA GLY A 294 35.61 -53.49 14.62
C GLY A 294 36.52 -52.90 15.71
N ARG A 295 37.85 -53.00 15.56
CA ARG A 295 38.82 -52.57 16.58
C ARG A 295 40.13 -52.08 15.97
N LEU A 296 40.82 -51.22 16.72
CA LEU A 296 42.17 -50.78 16.40
C LEU A 296 43.17 -51.95 16.45
N PRO A 297 44.22 -51.95 15.59
CA PRO A 297 45.19 -53.03 15.52
C PRO A 297 45.98 -53.14 16.83
N TYR A 298 46.32 -54.36 17.27
CA TYR A 298 47.17 -54.55 18.46
C TYR A 298 48.61 -54.09 18.19
N ALA A 299 49.37 -53.76 19.24
CA ALA A 299 50.75 -53.27 19.08
C ALA A 299 51.61 -54.30 18.32
N ARG A 300 51.37 -55.59 18.52
CA ARG A 300 52.04 -56.68 17.81
C ARG A 300 51.79 -56.70 16.29
N GLU A 301 50.65 -56.18 15.83
CA GLU A 301 50.24 -56.11 14.41
C GLU A 301 50.80 -54.87 13.69
N LEU A 302 51.32 -53.90 14.47
CA LEU A 302 51.94 -52.68 13.95
C LEU A 302 53.45 -52.88 13.76
N GLY A 303 54.01 -52.23 12.74
CA GLY A 303 55.47 -52.16 12.54
C GLY A 303 56.17 -51.40 13.66
N LYS A 304 57.49 -51.58 13.83
CA LYS A 304 58.26 -50.96 14.94
C LYS A 304 58.05 -49.44 15.06
N LYS A 305 57.98 -48.72 13.94
CA LYS A 305 57.74 -47.27 13.90
C LYS A 305 56.28 -46.88 14.16
N GLN A 306 55.33 -47.64 13.63
CA GLN A 306 53.89 -47.46 13.85
C GLN A 306 53.49 -47.71 15.31
N ARG A 307 54.21 -48.58 16.02
CA ARG A 307 54.07 -48.77 17.47
C ARG A 307 54.42 -47.51 18.25
N LEU A 308 55.46 -46.78 17.81
CA LEU A 308 55.85 -45.51 18.44
C LEU A 308 54.80 -44.43 18.21
N VAL A 309 54.21 -44.36 17.02
CA VAL A 309 53.08 -43.47 16.74
C VAL A 309 51.92 -43.77 17.68
N ARG A 310 51.49 -45.05 17.77
CA ARG A 310 50.42 -45.45 18.69
C ARG A 310 50.76 -45.14 20.16
N GLN A 311 51.99 -45.39 20.57
CA GLN A 311 52.42 -45.10 21.94
C GLN A 311 52.34 -43.60 22.24
N HIS A 312 52.71 -42.74 21.28
CA HIS A 312 52.56 -41.30 21.40
C HIS A 312 51.10 -40.86 21.57
N PHE A 313 50.16 -41.48 20.83
CA PHE A 313 48.73 -41.24 21.00
C PHE A 313 48.20 -41.67 22.38
N ILE A 314 48.68 -42.81 22.89
CA ILE A 314 48.33 -43.30 24.24
C ILE A 314 48.90 -42.35 25.32
N ASP A 315 50.17 -41.94 25.17
CA ASP A 315 50.85 -41.08 26.13
C ASP A 315 50.21 -39.67 26.21
N GLN A 316 49.62 -39.20 25.12
CA GLN A 316 48.87 -37.93 25.06
C GLN A 316 47.37 -38.06 25.34
N ASN A 317 46.87 -39.24 25.74
CA ASN A 317 45.46 -39.49 26.04
C ASN A 317 44.50 -39.12 24.87
N MET A 318 44.97 -39.24 23.64
CA MET A 318 44.18 -38.93 22.44
C MET A 318 43.32 -40.12 22.03
N ASP A 319 42.04 -39.88 21.68
CA ASP A 319 41.17 -40.94 21.19
C ASP A 319 41.53 -41.31 19.74
N LEU A 320 42.17 -42.47 19.59
CA LEU A 320 42.54 -43.02 18.28
C LEU A 320 41.34 -43.28 17.35
N ASN A 321 40.11 -43.33 17.88
CA ASN A 321 38.91 -43.48 17.07
C ASN A 321 38.55 -42.19 16.31
N GLU A 322 39.05 -41.03 16.73
CA GLU A 322 38.79 -39.75 16.06
C GLU A 322 39.58 -39.61 14.74
N LEU A 323 40.77 -40.22 14.65
CA LEU A 323 41.61 -40.19 13.44
C LEU A 323 40.97 -40.89 12.23
N VAL A 324 40.17 -41.91 12.47
CA VAL A 324 39.62 -42.78 11.42
C VAL A 324 38.35 -42.17 10.81
N LYS A 325 37.64 -41.31 11.55
CA LYS A 325 36.42 -40.63 11.08
C LYS A 325 36.67 -39.50 10.08
N ASN A 326 37.89 -38.96 10.01
CA ASN A 326 38.19 -37.77 9.21
C ASN A 326 38.57 -38.06 7.75
N ASP A 327 38.74 -39.32 7.35
CA ASP A 327 39.18 -39.71 5.98
C ASP A 327 38.06 -40.37 5.15
N GLU A 328 36.87 -40.54 5.73
CA GLU A 328 35.65 -40.96 5.01
C GLU A 328 34.84 -39.76 4.45
N GLN A 329 35.45 -38.57 4.40
CA GLN A 329 34.95 -37.34 3.75
C GLN A 329 35.68 -37.05 2.43
#